data_AF-A0A946EN77-F1
#
_entry.id   AF-A0A946EN77-F1
#
_cell.length_a   1.000
_cell.length_b   1.000
_cell.length_c   1.000
_cell.angle_alpha   90.00
_cell.angle_beta   90.00
_cell.angle_gamma   90.00
#
_symmetry.space_group_name_H-M   'P 1'
#
loop_
_entity.id
_entity.type
_entity.pdbx_description
1 polymer ?
#
loop_
_entity_poly.entity_id
_entity_poly.type
_entity_poly.pdbx_seq_one_letter_code
_entity_poly.pdbx_strand_id
1 'polypeptide(L)'
;MVRASRVAPCLFVMALMSTLIPTLLSVGFGAHHTSHIDQLFRDFERQPLDHPGRIALRALRNRFREESILHPPATELEQLQRIDAVLLCAAGLVDDRQYFEVTGSSKSPLQQLRYELRQMHRETHRLKLLSFDRQRRNTP
;
A
#
# COMPACT_ATOMS: atom_id res chain seq x y z
N MET A 1 -46.20 48.07 -14.26
CA MET A 1 -45.81 47.13 -13.19
C MET A 1 -45.15 45.91 -13.82
N VAL A 2 -43.82 45.89 -13.91
CA VAL A 2 -43.09 44.70 -14.38
C VAL A 2 -42.72 43.89 -13.14
N ARG A 3 -43.43 42.78 -12.92
CA ARG A 3 -43.07 41.80 -11.88
C ARG A 3 -41.75 41.16 -12.29
N ALA A 4 -40.66 41.60 -11.67
CA ALA A 4 -39.35 40.97 -11.80
C ALA A 4 -39.44 39.52 -11.28
N SER A 5 -39.37 38.57 -12.21
CA SER A 5 -39.37 37.14 -11.94
C SER A 5 -38.11 36.77 -11.14
N ARG A 6 -38.27 36.59 -9.83
CA ARG A 6 -37.22 36.13 -8.90
C ARG A 6 -36.84 34.66 -9.08
N VAL A 7 -37.41 33.97 -10.08
CA VAL A 7 -37.27 32.52 -10.28
C VAL A 7 -35.99 32.16 -11.08
N ALA A 8 -35.52 33.07 -11.94
CA ALA A 8 -34.33 32.88 -12.76
C ALA A 8 -33.01 32.65 -11.97
N PRO A 9 -32.69 33.40 -10.90
CA PRO A 9 -31.42 33.21 -10.19
C PRO A 9 -31.36 31.89 -9.41
N CYS A 10 -32.49 31.39 -8.91
CA CYS A 10 -32.52 30.13 -8.15
C CYS A 10 -32.28 28.91 -9.03
N LEU A 11 -32.80 28.92 -10.27
CA LEU A 11 -32.57 27.84 -11.23
C LEU A 11 -31.11 27.81 -11.71
N PHE A 12 -30.48 28.98 -11.87
CA PHE A 12 -29.06 29.07 -12.23
C PHE A 12 -28.15 28.52 -11.12
N VAL A 13 -28.42 28.87 -9.85
CA VAL A 13 -27.65 28.34 -8.71
C VAL A 13 -27.84 26.83 -8.56
N MET A 14 -29.06 26.32 -8.76
CA MET A 14 -29.33 24.86 -8.71
C MET A 14 -28.63 24.11 -9.86
N ALA A 15 -28.60 24.67 -11.07
CA ALA A 15 -27.88 24.10 -12.20
C ALA A 15 -26.34 24.15 -12.00
N LEU A 16 -25.84 25.23 -11.39
CA LEU A 16 -24.42 25.39 -11.09
C LEU A 16 -23.97 24.41 -10.00
N MET A 17 -24.78 24.22 -8.94
CA MET A 17 -24.50 23.21 -7.91
C MET A 17 -24.62 21.78 -8.45
N SER A 18 -25.60 21.51 -9.33
CA SER A 18 -25.79 20.20 -9.99
C SER A 18 -24.61 19.80 -10.88
N THR A 19 -23.85 20.75 -11.43
CA THR A 19 -22.70 20.46 -12.30
C THR A 19 -21.36 20.53 -11.57
N LEU A 20 -21.21 21.40 -10.56
CA LEU A 20 -20.00 21.52 -9.74
C LEU A 20 -19.81 20.34 -8.79
N ILE A 21 -20.88 19.81 -8.19
CA ILE A 21 -20.78 18.70 -7.24
C ILE A 21 -20.29 17.40 -7.92
N PRO A 22 -20.85 16.95 -9.07
CA PRO A 22 -20.35 15.76 -9.75
C PRO A 22 -19.00 15.98 -10.44
N THR A 23 -18.61 17.21 -10.82
CA THR A 23 -17.26 17.47 -11.34
C THR A 23 -16.21 17.48 -10.22
N LEU A 24 -16.51 18.04 -9.04
CA LEU A 24 -15.64 17.94 -7.86
C LEU A 24 -15.58 16.50 -7.32
N LEU A 25 -16.70 15.78 -7.33
CA LEU A 25 -16.71 14.34 -7.03
C LEU A 25 -15.97 13.55 -8.11
N SER A 26 -16.08 13.89 -9.40
CA SER A 26 -15.33 13.24 -10.48
C SER A 26 -13.83 13.53 -10.41
N VAL A 27 -13.42 14.72 -9.98
CA VAL A 27 -12.01 15.03 -9.71
C VAL A 27 -11.53 14.34 -8.42
N GLY A 28 -12.40 14.19 -7.41
CA GLY A 28 -12.10 13.46 -6.17
C GLY A 28 -12.10 11.93 -6.33
N PHE A 29 -12.94 11.38 -7.21
CA PHE A 29 -13.05 9.95 -7.51
C PHE A 29 -12.23 9.52 -8.73
N GLY A 30 -11.87 10.46 -9.63
CA GLY A 30 -11.07 10.23 -10.82
C GLY A 30 -9.61 9.88 -10.52
N ALA A 31 -9.16 10.09 -9.28
CA ALA A 31 -7.87 9.61 -8.78
C ALA A 31 -7.85 8.11 -8.41
N HIS A 32 -8.97 7.39 -8.53
CA HIS A 32 -9.02 5.93 -8.35
C HIS A 32 -8.65 5.18 -9.64
N HIS A 33 -7.58 5.60 -10.33
CA HIS A 33 -6.81 4.62 -11.10
C HIS A 33 -6.04 3.83 -10.06
N THR A 34 -6.55 2.66 -9.70
CA THR A 34 -5.87 1.76 -8.77
C THR A 34 -4.44 1.58 -9.25
N SER A 35 -3.48 2.16 -8.53
CA SER A 35 -2.10 2.14 -8.94
C SER A 35 -1.65 0.68 -9.08
N HIS A 36 -0.80 0.36 -10.06
CA HIS A 36 -0.24 -0.99 -10.20
C HIS A 36 0.39 -1.49 -8.89
N ILE A 37 0.89 -0.57 -8.06
CA ILE A 37 1.41 -0.83 -6.71
C ILE A 37 0.29 -1.30 -5.76
N ASP A 38 -0.86 -0.64 -5.73
CA ASP A 38 -2.01 -1.06 -4.91
C ASP A 38 -2.56 -2.42 -5.32
N GLN A 39 -2.44 -2.78 -6.60
CA GLN A 39 -2.81 -4.10 -7.09
C GLN A 39 -1.82 -5.16 -6.59
N LEU A 40 -0.51 -4.92 -6.74
CA LEU A 40 0.53 -5.81 -6.19
C LEU A 40 0.35 -6.07 -4.70
N PHE A 41 0.10 -5.03 -3.90
CA PHE A 41 -0.14 -5.20 -2.47
C PHE A 41 -1.40 -6.03 -2.18
N ARG A 42 -2.47 -5.85 -2.96
CA ARG A 42 -3.68 -6.68 -2.82
C ARG A 42 -3.42 -8.14 -3.16
N ASP A 43 -2.60 -8.40 -4.16
CA ASP A 43 -2.26 -9.77 -4.56
C ASP A 43 -1.38 -10.45 -3.50
N PHE A 44 -0.41 -9.73 -2.92
CA PHE A 44 0.33 -10.22 -1.76
C PHE A 44 -0.55 -10.40 -0.51
N GLU A 45 -1.57 -9.55 -0.28
CA GLU A 45 -2.49 -9.69 0.86
C GLU A 45 -3.38 -10.96 0.76
N ARG A 46 -3.60 -11.49 -0.46
CA ARG A 46 -4.35 -12.73 -0.70
C ARG A 46 -3.56 -13.99 -0.32
N GLN A 47 -2.23 -13.88 -0.25
CA GLN A 47 -1.37 -14.99 0.13
C GLN A 47 -1.53 -15.32 1.62
N PRO A 48 -1.29 -16.58 2.04
CA PRO A 48 -1.42 -17.00 3.43
C PRO A 48 -0.28 -16.43 4.29
N LEU A 49 -0.44 -15.18 4.71
CA LEU A 49 0.48 -14.44 5.55
C LEU A 49 0.14 -14.56 7.04
N ASP A 50 1.18 -14.69 7.87
CA ASP A 50 1.07 -14.57 9.31
C ASP A 50 0.53 -13.19 9.71
N HIS A 51 -0.04 -13.08 10.92
CA HIS A 51 -0.61 -11.80 11.38
C HIS A 51 0.43 -10.65 11.38
N PRO A 52 1.67 -10.85 11.87
CA PRO A 52 2.73 -9.85 11.75
C PRO A 52 3.09 -9.50 10.30
N GLY A 53 3.12 -10.49 9.40
CA GLY A 53 3.37 -10.27 7.97
C GLY A 53 2.32 -9.41 7.30
N ARG A 54 1.03 -9.62 7.62
CA ARG A 54 -0.07 -8.78 7.12
C ARG A 54 0.02 -7.34 7.60
N ILE A 55 0.35 -7.13 8.88
CA ILE A 55 0.55 -5.77 9.42
C ILE A 55 1.71 -5.09 8.69
N ALA A 56 2.83 -5.79 8.53
CA ALA A 56 4.00 -5.25 7.84
C ALA A 56 3.72 -4.92 6.38
N LEU A 57 2.95 -5.77 5.67
CA LEU A 57 2.57 -5.54 4.28
C LEU A 57 1.68 -4.28 4.14
N ARG A 58 0.71 -4.10 5.05
CA ARG A 58 -0.12 -2.89 5.10
C ARG A 58 0.68 -1.63 5.40
N ALA A 59 1.64 -1.71 6.33
CA ALA A 59 2.53 -0.60 6.65
C ALA A 59 3.38 -0.20 5.42
N LEU A 60 3.90 -1.19 4.69
CA LEU A 60 4.61 -0.94 3.42
C LEU A 60 3.71 -0.27 2.39
N ARG A 61 2.49 -0.80 2.17
CA ARG A 61 1.53 -0.18 1.24
C ARG A 61 1.27 1.28 1.57
N ASN A 62 1.00 1.57 2.84
CA ASN A 62 0.70 2.93 3.27
C ASN A 62 1.90 3.87 3.03
N ARG A 63 3.11 3.41 3.32
CA ARG A 63 4.34 4.17 3.04
C ARG A 63 4.52 4.46 1.56
N PHE A 64 4.41 3.45 0.69
CA PHE A 64 4.56 3.67 -0.76
C PHE A 64 3.45 4.56 -1.32
N ARG A 65 2.24 4.46 -0.78
CA ARG A 65 1.13 5.35 -1.15
C ARG A 65 1.42 6.78 -0.74
N GLU A 66 1.90 7.01 0.48
CA GLU A 66 2.31 8.34 0.95
C GLU A 66 3.44 8.92 0.09
N GLU A 67 4.49 8.13 -0.18
CA GLU A 67 5.58 8.52 -1.07
C GLU A 67 5.06 8.84 -2.49
N SER A 68 4.06 8.11 -3.00
CA SER A 68 3.47 8.38 -4.31
C SER A 68 2.67 9.68 -4.37
N ILE A 69 2.06 10.10 -3.26
CA ILE A 69 1.30 11.35 -3.15
C ILE A 69 2.27 12.53 -3.07
N LEU A 70 3.33 12.41 -2.27
CA LEU A 70 4.32 13.46 -2.08
C LEU A 70 5.22 13.63 -3.31
N HIS A 71 5.57 12.52 -3.95
CA HIS A 71 6.44 12.47 -5.10
C HIS A 71 5.80 11.54 -6.13
N PRO A 72 4.97 12.02 -7.07
CA PRO A 72 4.51 11.18 -8.17
C PRO A 72 5.69 10.83 -9.09
N PRO A 73 5.71 9.63 -9.72
CA PRO A 73 6.75 9.31 -10.69
C PRO A 73 6.61 10.22 -11.91
N ALA A 74 7.70 10.87 -12.30
CA ALA A 74 7.74 11.75 -13.48
C ALA A 74 7.99 10.98 -14.78
N THR A 75 8.57 9.78 -14.68
CA THR A 75 8.94 8.94 -15.82
C THR A 75 8.55 7.48 -15.60
N GLU A 76 8.43 6.73 -16.69
CA GLU A 76 8.20 5.27 -16.64
C GLU A 76 9.34 4.53 -15.91
N LEU A 77 10.58 4.99 -16.06
CA LEU A 77 11.73 4.42 -15.37
C LEU A 77 11.59 4.55 -13.84
N GLU A 78 11.17 5.72 -13.34
CA GLU A 78 10.92 5.92 -11.91
C GLU A 78 9.75 5.06 -11.40
N GLN A 79 8.74 4.83 -12.24
CA GLN A 79 7.65 3.93 -11.90
C GLN A 79 8.12 2.48 -11.77
N LEU A 80 8.97 2.01 -12.68
CA LEU A 80 9.59 0.67 -12.62
C LEU A 80 10.45 0.52 -11.38
N GLN A 81 11.29 1.51 -11.06
CA GLN A 81 12.13 1.51 -9.85
C GLN A 81 11.29 1.41 -8.56
N ARG A 82 10.11 2.03 -8.52
CA ARG A 82 9.20 1.89 -7.37
C ARG A 82 8.60 0.50 -7.27
N ILE A 83 8.21 -0.08 -8.40
CA ILE A 83 7.72 -1.47 -8.44
C ILE A 83 8.82 -2.41 -7.92
N ASP A 84 10.06 -2.25 -8.38
CA ASP A 84 11.20 -3.04 -7.89
C ASP A 84 11.42 -2.86 -6.38
N ALA A 85 11.30 -1.64 -5.87
CA ALA A 85 11.39 -1.37 -4.44
C ALA A 85 10.27 -2.08 -3.65
N VAL A 86 9.03 -2.05 -4.15
CA VAL A 86 7.88 -2.77 -3.56
C VAL A 86 8.15 -4.26 -3.55
N LEU A 87 8.57 -4.84 -4.69
CA LEU A 87 8.87 -6.27 -4.81
C LEU A 87 10.00 -6.68 -3.87
N LEU A 88 11.05 -5.86 -3.73
CA LEU A 88 12.13 -6.10 -2.79
C LEU A 88 11.65 -6.11 -1.33
N CYS A 89 10.79 -5.16 -0.95
CA CYS A 89 10.23 -5.11 0.39
C CYS A 89 9.27 -6.29 0.66
N ALA A 90 8.43 -6.63 -0.31
CA ALA A 90 7.47 -7.74 -0.23
C ALA A 90 8.17 -9.09 -0.19
N ALA A 91 9.25 -9.30 -0.96
CA ALA A 91 10.02 -10.54 -0.98
C ALA A 91 10.56 -10.93 0.40
N GLY A 92 10.81 -9.97 1.29
CA GLY A 92 11.18 -10.26 2.67
C GLY A 92 10.06 -10.89 3.51
N LEU A 93 8.80 -10.64 3.15
CA LEU A 93 7.62 -11.07 3.90
C LEU A 93 7.09 -12.44 3.49
N VAL A 94 7.19 -12.74 2.20
CA VAL A 94 6.60 -13.94 1.59
C VAL A 94 7.67 -14.98 1.28
N ASP A 95 7.31 -16.26 1.32
CA ASP A 95 8.17 -17.33 0.84
C ASP A 95 8.28 -17.33 -0.71
N ASP A 96 9.10 -18.22 -1.25
CA ASP A 96 9.38 -18.25 -2.69
C ASP A 96 8.17 -18.66 -3.52
N ARG A 97 7.32 -19.54 -2.97
CA ARG A 97 6.10 -20.00 -3.62
C ARG A 97 5.09 -18.88 -3.68
N GLN A 98 4.81 -18.23 -2.56
CA GLN A 98 3.90 -17.09 -2.45
C GLN A 98 4.37 -15.93 -3.33
N TYR A 99 5.68 -15.69 -3.40
CA TYR A 99 6.24 -14.68 -4.29
C TYR A 99 5.97 -15.02 -5.76
N PHE A 100 6.29 -16.26 -6.16
CA PHE A 100 6.07 -16.74 -7.53
C PHE A 100 4.59 -16.70 -7.93
N GLU A 101 3.68 -17.06 -7.03
CA GLU A 101 2.23 -17.02 -7.29
C GLU A 101 1.72 -15.60 -7.57
N VAL A 102 2.37 -14.56 -7.04
CA VAL A 102 1.99 -13.15 -7.25
C VAL A 102 2.70 -12.54 -8.45
N THR A 103 3.99 -12.81 -8.63
CA THR A 103 4.82 -12.13 -9.64
C THR A 103 5.03 -12.94 -10.91
N GLY A 104 4.71 -14.24 -10.90
CA GLY A 104 5.02 -15.18 -11.99
C GLY A 104 6.52 -15.44 -12.17
N SER A 105 7.37 -14.94 -11.26
CA SER A 105 8.83 -15.01 -11.37
C SER A 105 9.47 -15.41 -10.05
N SER A 106 10.61 -16.10 -10.13
CA SER A 106 11.42 -16.42 -8.95
C SER A 106 12.05 -15.16 -8.37
N LYS A 107 12.29 -15.15 -7.05
CA LYS A 107 13.03 -14.06 -6.40
C LYS A 107 14.42 -13.90 -7.03
N SER A 108 14.83 -12.65 -7.19
CA SER A 108 16.23 -12.33 -7.50
C SER A 108 17.14 -12.64 -6.31
N PRO A 109 18.47 -12.77 -6.49
CA PRO A 109 19.40 -13.02 -5.39
C PRO A 109 19.30 -11.97 -4.27
N LEU A 110 19.06 -10.70 -4.62
CA LEU A 110 18.87 -9.62 -3.65
C LEU A 110 17.57 -9.79 -2.85
N GLN A 111 16.49 -10.21 -3.51
CA GLN A 111 15.21 -10.51 -2.88
C GLN A 111 15.31 -11.73 -1.97
N GLN A 112 16.06 -12.75 -2.37
CA GLN A 112 16.35 -13.91 -1.53
C GLN A 112 17.12 -13.49 -0.28
N LEU A 113 18.21 -12.73 -0.44
CA LEU A 113 18.98 -12.21 0.69
C LEU A 113 18.10 -11.42 1.65
N ARG A 114 17.20 -10.59 1.13
CA ARG A 114 16.25 -9.82 1.93
C ARG A 114 15.31 -10.69 2.75
N TYR A 115 14.85 -11.81 2.17
CA TYR A 115 14.06 -12.82 2.87
C TYR A 115 14.86 -13.48 3.99
N GLU A 116 16.05 -14.00 3.70
CA GLU A 116 16.90 -14.69 4.68
C GLU A 116 17.23 -13.80 5.88
N LEU A 117 17.65 -12.55 5.63
CA LEU A 117 17.95 -11.58 6.68
C LEU A 117 16.74 -11.32 7.59
N ARG A 118 15.53 -11.32 7.02
CA ARG A 118 14.32 -11.11 7.79
C ARG A 118 13.94 -12.33 8.63
N GLN A 119 14.12 -13.54 8.11
CA GLN A 119 13.91 -14.75 8.90
C GLN A 119 14.92 -14.85 10.04
N MET A 120 16.21 -14.56 9.77
CA MET A 120 17.23 -14.49 10.81
C MET A 120 16.90 -13.47 11.90
N HIS A 121 16.40 -12.28 11.51
CA HIS A 121 15.99 -11.26 12.47
C HIS A 121 14.83 -11.73 13.36
N ARG A 122 13.82 -12.38 12.77
CA ARG A 122 12.68 -12.96 13.50
C ARG A 122 13.14 -14.01 14.51
N GLU A 123 14.00 -14.92 14.10
CA GLU A 123 14.52 -15.96 14.99
C GLU A 123 15.38 -15.37 16.12
N THR A 124 16.24 -14.41 15.80
CA THR A 124 17.04 -13.69 16.81
C THR A 124 16.14 -13.01 17.84
N HIS A 125 15.07 -12.35 17.40
CA HIS A 125 14.12 -11.70 18.29
C HIS A 125 13.37 -12.72 19.17
N ARG A 126 12.91 -13.83 18.58
CA ARG A 126 12.26 -14.93 19.30
C ARG A 126 13.17 -15.50 20.39
N LEU A 127 14.44 -15.76 20.08
CA LEU A 127 15.42 -16.28 21.03
C LEU A 127 15.69 -15.29 22.17
N LYS A 128 15.75 -13.98 21.88
CA LYS A 128 15.87 -12.95 22.92
C LYS A 128 14.69 -12.99 23.89
N LEU A 129 13.45 -13.04 23.39
CA LEU A 129 12.26 -13.15 24.24
C LEU A 129 12.31 -14.39 25.14
N LEU A 130 12.66 -15.55 24.59
CA LEU A 130 12.80 -16.79 25.35
C LEU A 130 13.89 -16.70 26.43
N SER A 131 14.99 -16.00 26.15
CA SER A 131 16.06 -15.79 27.13
C SER A 131 15.61 -14.93 28.30
N PHE A 132 14.82 -13.87 28.05
CA PHE A 132 14.24 -13.03 29.10
C PHE A 132 13.22 -13.79 29.95
N ASP A 133 12.36 -14.60 29.34
CA ASP A 133 11.39 -15.42 30.08
C ASP A 133 12.08 -16.44 30.99
N ARG A 134 13.17 -17.05 30.53
CA ARG A 134 14.00 -17.93 31.36
C ARG A 134 14.65 -17.18 32.51
N GLN A 135 15.18 -15.99 32.28
CA GLN A 135 15.77 -15.17 33.35
C GLN A 135 14.74 -14.80 34.42
N ARG A 136 13.53 -14.39 34.04
CA ARG A 136 12.43 -14.07 34.97
C ARG A 136 11.98 -15.26 35.81
N ARG A 137 12.01 -16.48 35.26
CA ARG A 137 11.65 -17.70 36.01
C ARG A 137 12.75 -18.14 36.99
N ASN A 138 13.98 -17.72 36.78
CA ASN A 138 15.15 -18.11 37.58
C ASN A 138 15.56 -17.04 38.60
N THR A 139 14.93 -15.86 38.61
CA THR A 139 15.05 -14.87 39.68
C THR A 139 14.09 -15.25 40.82
N PRO A 140 14.60 -15.50 42.05
CA PRO A 140 13.80 -15.88 43.21
C PRO A 140 12.83 -14.80 43.69
#